data_AF-A0A2E2BA95-F1
#
_entry.id   AF-A0A2E2BA95-F1
#
_cell.length_a   1.000
_cell.length_b   1.000
_cell.length_c   1.000
_cell.angle_alpha   90.00
_cell.angle_beta   90.00
_cell.angle_gamma   90.00
#
_symmetry.space_group_name_H-M   'P 1'
#
loop_
_entity.id
_entity.type
_entity.pdbx_description
1 polymer ?
#
loop_
_entity_poly.entity_id
_entity_poly.type
_entity_poly.pdbx_seq_one_letter_code
_entity_poly.pdbx_strand_id
1 'polypeptide(L)' 'MIINAESLKKLVISILKNGGSNNKEAQTVAEHLVRSNLDGRDRHGVGMLPT' A
#
# COMPACT_ATOMS: atom_id res chain seq x y z
N MET A 1 -14.16 8.64 -1.16
CA MET A 1 -13.36 9.12 -0.01
C MET A 1 -12.00 9.56 -0.54
N ILE A 2 -11.49 10.73 -0.17
CA ILE A 2 -10.16 11.20 -0.58
C ILE A 2 -9.18 10.88 0.55
N ILE A 3 -8.06 10.23 0.22
CA ILE A 3 -7.02 9.84 1.17
C ILE A 3 -5.68 10.36 0.65
N ASN A 4 -4.86 10.96 1.53
CA ASN A 4 -3.51 11.38 1.17
C ASN A 4 -2.61 10.16 0.90
N ALA A 5 -1.87 10.19 -0.21
CA ALA A 5 -1.04 9.08 -0.67
C ALA A 5 0.07 8.69 0.32
N GLU A 6 0.69 9.66 1.01
CA GLU A 6 1.74 9.36 1.98
C GLU A 6 1.17 8.71 3.25
N SER A 7 0.05 9.22 3.75
CA SER A 7 -0.68 8.62 4.87
C SER A 7 -1.14 7.20 4.54
N LEU A 8 -1.66 6.99 3.32
CA LEU A 8 -2.07 5.67 2.84
C LEU A 8 -0.87 4.71 2.75
N LYS A 9 0.26 5.17 2.20
CA LYS A 9 1.49 4.38 2.13
C LYS A 9 1.97 3.96 3.52
N LYS A 10 1.98 4.87 4.50
CA LYS A 10 2.37 4.56 5.89
C LYS A 10 1.45 3.51 6.51
N LEU A 11 0.13 3.62 6.29
CA LEU A 11 -0.83 2.62 6.76
C LEU A 11 -0.56 1.25 6.15
N VAL A 12 -0.38 1.18 4.83
CA VAL A 12 -0.11 -0.09 4.11
C VAL A 12 1.20 -0.72 4.58
N ILE A 13 2.26 0.08 4.78
CA ILE A 13 3.53 -0.42 5.35
C ILE A 13 3.28 -1.06 6.72
N SER A 14 2.52 -0.40 7.60
CA SER A 14 2.21 -0.94 8.92
C SER A 14 1.42 -2.24 8.84
N ILE A 15 0.43 -2.36 7.95
CA ILE A 15 -0.32 -3.60 7.73
C ILE A 15 0.64 -4.73 7.31
N LEU A 16 1.47 -4.49 6.29
CA LEU A 16 2.42 -5.49 5.77
C LEU A 16 3.43 -5.95 6.82
N LYS A 17 3.96 -5.02 7.63
CA LYS A 17 4.86 -5.36 8.74
C LYS A 17 4.18 -6.22 9.80
N ASN A 18 2.94 -5.89 10.17
CA ASN A 18 2.15 -6.72 11.09
C ASN A 18 1.81 -8.10 10.48
N GLY A 19 1.71 -8.19 9.16
CA GLY A 19 1.60 -9.44 8.41
C GLY A 19 2.91 -10.23 8.29
N GLY A 20 4.02 -9.74 8.85
CA GLY A 20 5.32 -10.43 8.86
C GLY A 20 6.31 -10.01 7.78
N SER A 21 5.95 -9.07 6.88
CA SER A 21 6.90 -8.55 5.90
C SER A 21 8.03 -7.77 6.58
N ASN A 22 9.24 -7.91 6.05
CA ASN A 22 10.37 -7.12 6.50
C ASN A 22 10.26 -5.65 6.02
N ASN A 23 11.10 -4.77 6.56
CA ASN A 23 11.05 -3.33 6.25
C ASN A 23 11.14 -3.00 4.75
N LYS A 24 12.04 -3.67 4.03
CA LYS A 24 12.29 -3.40 2.60
C LYS A 24 11.11 -3.84 1.76
N GLU A 25 10.63 -5.06 1.99
CA GLU A 25 9.47 -5.62 1.30
C GLU A 25 8.21 -4.78 1.54
N ALA A 26 7.91 -4.46 2.80
CA ALA A 26 6.75 -3.66 3.15
C ALA A 26 6.74 -2.30 2.45
N GLN A 27 7.91 -1.65 2.36
CA GLN A 27 8.05 -0.36 1.68
C GLN A 27 7.84 -0.48 0.16
N THR A 28 8.47 -1.46 -0.48
CA THR A 28 8.35 -1.67 -1.93
C THR A 28 6.93 -2.03 -2.35
N VAL A 29 6.28 -2.94 -1.62
CA VAL A 29 4.90 -3.33 -1.92
C VAL A 29 3.94 -2.15 -1.71
N ALA A 30 4.05 -1.43 -0.59
CA ALA A 30 3.21 -0.27 -0.32
C ALA A 30 3.36 0.82 -1.39
N GLU A 31 4.59 1.07 -1.86
CA GLU A 31 4.85 2.03 -2.92
C GLU A 31 4.17 1.65 -4.24
N HIS A 32 4.28 0.39 -4.66
CA HIS A 32 3.63 -0.07 -5.89
C HIS A 32 2.10 -0.02 -5.81
N LEU A 33 1.52 -0.42 -4.68
CA LEU A 33 0.07 -0.38 -4.49
C LEU A 33 -0.47 1.06 -4.52
N VAL A 34 0.15 1.97 -3.77
CA VAL A 34 -0.27 3.38 -3.75
C VAL A 34 -0.05 4.05 -5.10
N ARG A 35 1.06 3.75 -5.78
CA ARG A 35 1.31 4.25 -7.14
C ARG A 35 0.25 3.76 -8.12
N SER A 36 -0.18 2.50 -8.02
CA SER A 36 -1.27 2.00 -8.86
C SER A 36 -2.58 2.76 -8.65
N ASN A 37 -2.91 3.17 -7.42
CA ASN A 37 -4.06 4.04 -7.18
C ASN A 37 -3.88 5.45 -7.78
N LEU A 38 -2.69 6.05 -7.63
CA LEU A 38 -2.39 7.37 -8.21
C LEU A 38 -2.44 7.37 -9.75
N ASP A 39 -2.06 6.26 -10.37
CA ASP A 39 -2.12 6.07 -11.81
C ASP A 39 -3.55 5.71 -12.32
N GLY A 40 -4.56 5.67 -11.45
CA GLY A 40 -5.94 5.30 -11.79
C GLY A 40 -6.14 3.81 -12.09
N ARG A 41 -5.21 2.95 -11.69
CA ARG A 41 -5.25 1.48 -11.86
C ARG A 41 -5.63 0.79 -10.54
N ASP A 42 -6.77 1.17 -9.97
CA ASP A 42 -7.20 0.73 -8.63
C ASP A 42 -7.29 -0.79 -8.45
N ARG A 43 -7.60 -1.53 -9.53
CA ARG A 43 -7.59 -3.00 -9.57
C ARG A 43 -6.22 -3.65 -9.25
N HIS A 44 -5.15 -2.86 -9.27
CA HIS A 44 -3.80 -3.25 -8.88
C HIS A 44 -3.31 -2.45 -7.65
N GLY A 45 -4.20 -1.66 -7.03
CA GLY A 45 -3.88 -0.77 -5.92
C GLY A 45 -4.08 -1.39 -4.55
N VAL A 46 -4.16 -0.55 -3.52
CA VAL A 46 -4.22 -0.99 -2.11
C VAL A 46 -5.38 -1.93 -1.77
N GLY A 47 -6.45 -1.93 -2.58
CA GLY A 47 -7.57 -2.86 -2.43
C GLY A 47 -7.23 -4.33 -2.65
N MET A 48 -6.02 -4.63 -3.13
CA MET A 48 -5.52 -6.00 -3.30
C MET A 48 -4.89 -6.60 -2.05
N LEU A 49 -4.80 -5.84 -0.94
CA LEU A 49 -4.36 -6.41 0.34
C LEU A 49 -5.40 -7.45 0.84
N PRO A 50 -4.96 -8.61 1.33
CA PRO A 50 -5.86 -9.60 1.90
C PRO A 50 -6.49 -9.10 3.21
N THR A 51 -7.73 -9.54 3.46
CA THR A 51 -8.49 -9.34 4.71
C THR A 51 -8.32 -10.49 5.68
#